data_AF-A0A953SJ53-F1
#
_entry.id   AF-A0A953SJ53-F1
#
_cell.length_a   1.000
_cell.length_b   1.000
_cell.length_c   1.000
_cell.angle_alpha   90.00
_cell.angle_beta   90.00
_cell.angle_gamma   90.00
#
_symmetry.space_group_name_H-M   'P 1'
#
loop_
_entity.id
_entity.type
_entity.pdbx_description
1 polymer ?
#
loop_
_entity_poly.entity_id
_entity_poly.type
_entity_poly.pdbx_seq_one_letter_code
_entity_poly.pdbx_strand_id
1 'polypeptide(L)' 'ETEAEPETALTEAELLDIPPSPLYSATLAEIFEKQGFEGKAIQIYEEVVRRDPDRRDLRDRITDLRARLAESA' A
#
# COMPACT_ATOMS: atom_id res chain seq x y z
N GLU A 1 -47.48 -22.90 -15.23
CA GLU A 1 -46.79 -21.60 -15.15
C GLU A 1 -47.15 -20.93 -13.84
N THR A 2 -46.14 -20.63 -13.02
CA THR A 2 -46.28 -19.68 -11.92
C THR A 2 -44.99 -18.88 -11.95
N GLU A 3 -45.11 -17.72 -12.58
CA GLU A 3 -44.11 -16.67 -12.67
C GLU A 3 -43.89 -16.14 -11.24
N ALA A 4 -42.67 -16.27 -10.72
CA ALA A 4 -42.23 -15.62 -9.50
C ALA A 4 -41.16 -14.60 -9.91
N GLU A 5 -41.51 -13.34 -9.74
CA GLU A 5 -40.68 -12.17 -10.02
C GLU A 5 -39.38 -12.17 -9.17
N PRO A 6 -38.32 -11.49 -9.63
CA PRO A 6 -37.00 -11.60 -9.04
C PRO A 6 -36.94 -10.79 -7.74
N GLU A 7 -36.94 -11.47 -6.61
CA GLU A 7 -36.54 -10.87 -5.34
C GLU A 7 -35.05 -10.58 -5.40
N THR A 8 -34.72 -9.37 -5.86
CA THR A 8 -33.57 -8.56 -5.43
C THR A 8 -32.46 -9.35 -4.74
N ALA A 9 -31.68 -10.08 -5.54
CA ALA A 9 -30.36 -10.52 -5.13
C ALA A 9 -29.51 -9.25 -5.08
N LEU A 10 -29.55 -8.56 -3.93
CA LEU A 10 -28.56 -7.56 -3.56
C LEU A 10 -27.22 -8.26 -3.68
N THR A 11 -26.52 -8.01 -4.77
CA THR A 11 -25.24 -8.65 -5.04
C THR A 11 -24.30 -8.25 -3.92
N GLU A 12 -23.59 -9.23 -3.37
CA GLU A 12 -22.58 -9.11 -2.30
C GLU A 12 -21.55 -7.99 -2.55
N ALA A 13 -21.43 -7.54 -3.82
CA ALA A 13 -20.65 -6.39 -4.26
C ALA A 13 -21.11 -5.03 -3.70
N GLU A 14 -22.37 -4.88 -3.28
CA GLU A 14 -22.91 -3.60 -2.78
C GLU A 14 -22.64 -3.37 -1.28
N LEU A 15 -22.18 -4.40 -0.54
CA LEU A 15 -22.03 -4.33 0.92
C LEU A 15 -20.67 -3.78 1.40
N LEU A 16 -19.70 -3.58 0.51
CA LEU A 16 -18.36 -3.17 0.91
C LEU A 16 -18.00 -1.85 0.25
N ASP A 17 -18.59 -0.76 0.77
CA ASP A 17 -18.00 0.58 0.75
C ASP A 17 -16.73 0.59 1.64
N ILE A 18 -15.83 -0.36 1.41
CA ILE A 18 -14.49 -0.32 1.96
C ILE A 18 -13.75 0.67 1.05
N PRO A 19 -13.46 1.90 1.50
CA PRO A 19 -12.59 2.76 0.74
C PRO A 19 -11.29 1.98 0.51
N PRO A 20 -10.75 1.93 -0.72
CA PRO A 20 -9.54 1.19 -1.00
C PRO A 20 -8.45 1.74 -0.09
N SER A 21 -8.20 1.02 1.01
CA SER A 21 -7.14 1.38 1.94
C SER A 21 -5.86 1.29 1.14
N PRO A 22 -5.06 2.37 1.05
CA PRO A 22 -3.88 2.36 0.19
C PRO A 22 -3.05 1.14 0.54
N LEU A 23 -2.85 0.26 -0.46
CA LEU A 23 -2.09 -0.97 -0.28
C LEU A 23 -0.61 -0.60 -0.22
N TYR A 24 -0.15 -0.28 0.99
CA TYR A 24 1.26 -0.10 1.27
C TYR A 24 1.97 -1.44 1.16
N SER A 25 2.85 -1.55 0.17
CA SER A 25 3.65 -2.74 -0.09
C SER A 25 5.09 -2.32 -0.37
N ALA A 26 6.02 -3.24 -0.13
CA ALA A 26 7.43 -3.03 -0.48
C ALA A 26 7.59 -2.75 -1.98
N THR A 27 6.84 -3.47 -2.83
CA THR A 27 6.85 -3.26 -4.28
C THR A 27 6.40 -1.85 -4.66
N LEU A 28 5.37 -1.31 -4.02
CA LEU A 28 4.95 0.07 -4.27
C LEU A 28 6.03 1.08 -3.86
N ALA A 29 6.65 0.89 -2.70
CA ALA A 29 7.76 1.73 -2.25
C ALA A 29 8.95 1.70 -3.23
N GLU A 30 9.35 0.50 -3.69
CA GLU A 30 10.40 0.34 -4.70
C GLU A 30 10.10 1.06 -6.01
N ILE A 31 8.83 1.07 -6.43
CA ILE A 31 8.40 1.81 -7.64
C ILE A 31 8.62 3.31 -7.44
N PHE A 32 8.21 3.87 -6.30
CA PHE A 32 8.44 5.29 -6.01
C PHE A 32 9.93 5.61 -5.89
N GLU A 33 10.70 4.71 -5.29
CA GLU A 33 12.15 4.84 -5.17
C GLU A 33 12.82 4.94 -6.55
N LYS A 34 12.49 4.00 -7.45
CA LYS A 34 13.03 3.97 -8.83
C LYS A 34 12.66 5.19 -9.66
N GLN A 35 11.57 5.87 -9.31
CA GLN A 35 11.13 7.12 -9.93
C GLN A 35 11.79 8.37 -9.34
N GLY A 36 12.64 8.21 -8.30
CA GLY A 36 13.29 9.32 -7.61
C GLY A 36 12.41 9.98 -6.53
N PHE A 37 11.23 9.43 -6.24
CA PHE A 37 10.36 9.91 -5.16
C PHE A 37 10.76 9.29 -3.82
N GLU A 38 12.02 9.50 -3.40
CA GLU A 38 12.63 8.85 -2.23
C GLU A 38 11.83 9.10 -0.94
N GLY A 39 11.35 10.33 -0.71
CA GLY A 39 10.55 10.66 0.47
C GLY A 39 9.23 9.86 0.55
N LYS A 40 8.58 9.64 -0.59
CA LYS A 40 7.34 8.84 -0.66
C LYS A 40 7.64 7.35 -0.50
N ALA A 41 8.75 6.88 -1.07
CA ALA A 41 9.21 5.51 -0.86
C ALA A 41 9.44 5.21 0.62
N ILE A 42 10.14 6.12 1.33
CA ILE A 42 10.37 6.01 2.78
C ILE A 42 9.05 5.90 3.56
N GLN A 43 8.09 6.78 3.30
CA GLN A 43 6.79 6.74 3.99
C GLN A 43 6.06 5.39 3.81
N ILE A 44 6.12 4.82 2.60
CA ILE A 44 5.49 3.53 2.31
C ILE A 44 6.27 2.40 2.99
N TYR A 45 7.60 2.39 2.94
CA TYR A 45 8.40 1.40 3.65
C TYR A 45 8.16 1.43 5.16
N GLU A 46 8.03 2.61 5.77
CA GLU A 46 7.73 2.76 7.20
C GLU A 46 6.37 2.17 7.56
N GLU A 47 5.35 2.34 6.73
CA GLU A 47 4.04 1.73 6.92
C GLU A 47 4.12 0.19 6.85
N VAL A 48 4.90 -0.35 5.90
CA VAL A 48 5.11 -1.79 5.77
C VAL A 48 5.85 -2.34 6.99
N VAL A 49 6.92 -1.69 7.44
CA VAL A 49 7.69 -2.10 8.63
C VAL A 49 6.86 -1.98 9.91
N ARG A 50 5.92 -1.04 9.98
CA ARG A 50 5.01 -0.94 11.14
C ARG A 50 4.08 -2.15 11.25
N ARG A 51 3.66 -2.71 10.12
CA ARG A 51 2.80 -3.90 10.03
C ARG A 51 3.59 -5.20 10.15
N ASP A 52 4.80 -5.22 9.61
CA ASP A 52 5.73 -6.35 9.64
C ASP A 52 7.12 -5.88 10.12
N PRO A 53 7.34 -5.86 11.46
CA PRO A 53 8.58 -5.38 12.05
C PRO A 53 9.80 -6.25 11.77
N ASP A 54 9.63 -7.49 11.29
CA ASP A 54 10.75 -8.42 11.04
C ASP A 54 11.47 -8.14 9.72
N ARG A 55 10.93 -7.21 8.92
CA ARG A 55 11.49 -6.72 7.65
C ARG A 55 12.69 -5.83 7.85
N ARG A 56 13.80 -6.43 8.29
CA ARG A 56 15.11 -5.76 8.45
C ARG A 56 15.60 -5.16 7.12
N ASP A 57 15.36 -5.87 6.02
CA ASP A 57 15.65 -5.42 4.65
C ASP A 57 15.06 -4.03 4.36
N LEU A 58 13.82 -3.79 4.80
CA LEU A 58 13.15 -2.51 4.58
C LEU A 58 13.67 -1.41 5.50
N ARG A 59 14.09 -1.75 6.73
CA ARG A 59 14.70 -0.78 7.67
C ARG A 59 16.05 -0.29 7.17
N ASP A 60 16.87 -1.20 6.66
CA ASP A 60 18.15 -0.86 6.04
C ASP A 60 17.90 0.05 4.84
N ARG A 61 16.90 -0.30 4.00
CA ARG A 61 16.53 0.52 2.85
C ARG A 61 16.06 1.93 3.21
N ILE A 62 15.26 2.08 4.25
CA ILE A 62 14.85 3.40 4.77
C ILE A 62 16.09 4.22 5.19
N THR A 63 17.03 3.58 5.87
CA THR A 63 18.26 4.24 6.34
C THR A 63 19.09 4.74 5.17
N ASP A 64 19.31 3.91 4.15
CA ASP A 64 20.02 4.29 2.93
C ASP A 64 19.36 5.47 2.21
N LEU A 65 18.04 5.42 2.03
CA LEU A 65 17.31 6.49 1.34
C LEU A 65 17.35 7.80 2.11
N ARG A 66 17.28 7.77 3.44
CA ARG A 66 17.43 8.98 4.27
C ARG A 66 18.84 9.58 4.15
N ALA A 67 19.87 8.75 4.06
CA ALA A 67 21.24 9.21 3.86
C ALA A 67 21.40 9.91 2.50
N ARG A 68 20.84 9.34 1.42
CA ARG A 68 20.85 9.96 0.08
C ARG A 68 20.13 11.31 0.06
N LEU A 69 18.95 11.38 0.67
CA LEU A 69 18.21 12.64 0.79
C LEU A 69 19.01 13.70 1.52
N ALA A 70 19.70 13.33 2.61
CA ALA A 70 20.53 14.25 3.39
C ALA A 70 21.78 14.72 2.63
N GLU A 71 22.36 13.89 1.77
CA GLU A 71 23.50 14.26 0.92
C GLU A 71 23.08 15.15 -0.27
N SER A 72 21.83 15.02 -0.71
CA SER A 72 21.26 15.81 -1.81
C SER A 72 20.67 17.17 -1.40
N ALA A 73 20.60 17.46 -0.09
CA ALA A 73 20.01 18.67 0.48
C ALA A 73 21.06 19.77 0.75
#